data_AF-W1PVU3-F1
#
_entry.id   AF-W1PVU3-F1
#
_cell.length_a   1.000
_cell.length_b   1.000
_cell.length_c   1.000
_cell.angle_alpha   90.00
_cell.angle_beta   90.00
_cell.angle_gamma   90.00
#
_symmetry.space_group_name_H-M   'P 1'
#
loop_
_entity.id
_entity.type
_entity.pdbx_description
1 polymer ?
#
loop_
_entity_poly.entity_id
_entity_poly.type
_entity_poly.pdbx_seq_one_letter_code
_entity_poly.pdbx_strand_id
1 'polypeptide(L)' 'MAIKAYMTSIFRGLQYVHHNGIIHCDVKAKNVLLGFLGDVKLADFGAAKRSPVSFFLFMPGL' A
#
# COMPACT_ATOMS: atom_id res chain seq x y z
N MET A 1 2.69 20.03 5.50
CA MET A 1 1.61 19.84 4.51
C MET A 1 1.91 18.76 3.47
N ALA A 2 3.13 18.62 2.93
CA ALA A 2 3.46 17.57 1.95
C ALA A 2 3.50 16.13 2.50
N ILE A 3 4.15 15.90 3.66
CA ILE A 3 4.31 14.56 4.25
C ILE A 3 2.94 13.87 4.47
N LYS A 4 1.96 14.62 4.97
CA LYS A 4 0.60 14.11 5.21
C LYS A 4 -0.06 13.66 3.89
N ALA A 5 0.08 14.44 2.82
CA ALA A 5 -0.48 14.09 1.51
C ALA A 5 0.14 12.81 0.93
N TYR A 6 1.46 12.64 1.10
CA TYR A 6 2.15 11.42 0.67
C TYR A 6 1.71 10.21 1.48
N MET A 7 1.63 10.32 2.80
CA MET A 7 1.13 9.24 3.65
C MET A 7 -0.29 8.84 3.29
N THR A 8 -1.19 9.80 3.06
CA THR A 8 -2.56 9.51 2.61
C THR A 8 -2.58 8.71 1.30
N SER A 9 -1.72 9.06 0.34
CA SER A 9 -1.66 8.36 -0.95
C SER A 9 -1.08 6.94 -0.81
N ILE A 10 -0.04 6.78 0.02
CA ILE A 10 0.54 5.47 0.38
C ILE A 10 -0.53 4.58 1.02
N PHE A 11 -1.28 5.09 2.00
CA PHE A 11 -2.33 4.33 2.67
C PHE A 11 -3.47 3.95 1.74
N ARG A 12 -3.87 4.81 0.81
CA ARG A 12 -4.86 4.47 -0.23
C ARG A 12 -4.35 3.34 -1.14
N GLY A 13 -3.08 3.39 -1.55
CA GLY A 13 -2.45 2.31 -2.31
C GLY A 13 -2.42 0.99 -1.54
N LEU A 14 -2.07 1.04 -0.25
CA LEU A 14 -2.06 -0.14 0.63
C LEU A 14 -3.46 -0.70 0.82
N GLN A 15 -4.46 0.14 1.08
CA GLN A 15 -5.85 -0.28 1.18
C GLN A 15 -6.32 -0.97 -0.11
N TYR A 16 -5.96 -0.44 -1.27
CA TYR A 16 -6.30 -1.06 -2.56
C TYR A 16 -5.70 -2.46 -2.71
N VAL A 17 -4.40 -2.63 -2.47
CA VAL A 17 -3.77 -3.95 -2.63
C VAL A 17 -4.26 -4.94 -1.57
N HIS A 18 -4.51 -4.46 -0.35
CA HIS A 18 -5.13 -5.24 0.71
C HIS A 18 -6.52 -5.73 0.30
N HIS A 19 -7.41 -4.86 -0.22
CA HIS A 19 -8.72 -5.28 -0.72
C HIS A 19 -8.64 -6.36 -1.82
N ASN A 20 -7.56 -6.37 -2.61
CA ASN A 20 -7.28 -7.38 -3.62
C ASN A 20 -6.58 -8.64 -3.08
N GLY A 21 -6.51 -8.80 -1.76
CA GLY A 21 -5.90 -9.96 -1.11
C GLY A 21 -4.39 -10.00 -1.22
N ILE A 22 -3.72 -8.86 -1.40
CA ILE A 22 -2.26 -8.76 -1.56
C ILE A 22 -1.67 -8.00 -0.37
N ILE A 23 -0.68 -8.58 0.30
CA ILE A 23 0.14 -7.93 1.33
C ILE A 23 1.45 -7.54 0.65
N HIS A 24 1.81 -6.24 0.67
CA HIS A 24 3.01 -5.75 -0.02
C HIS A 24 4.32 -6.23 0.63
N CYS A 25 4.36 -6.41 1.95
CA CYS A 25 5.49 -6.91 2.75
C CYS A 25 6.83 -6.15 2.69
N ASP A 26 6.99 -5.13 1.84
CA ASP A 26 8.25 -4.37 1.68
C ASP A 26 7.97 -2.87 1.46
N VAL A 27 7.21 -2.28 2.38
CA VAL A 27 6.89 -0.84 2.35
C VAL A 27 8.06 -0.05 2.91
N LYS A 28 8.75 0.69 2.04
CA LYS A 28 9.88 1.56 2.37
C LYS A 28 9.99 2.68 1.34
N ALA A 29 10.69 3.77 1.67
CA ALA A 29 10.80 4.94 0.79
C ALA A 29 11.30 4.60 -0.63
N LYS A 30 12.23 3.64 -0.77
CA LYS A 30 12.73 3.17 -2.07
C LYS A 30 11.63 2.58 -2.98
N ASN A 31 10.57 2.06 -2.39
CA ASN A 31 9.46 1.41 -3.08
C ASN A 31 8.24 2.33 -3.23
N VAL A 32 8.42 3.63 -2.95
CA VAL A 32 7.41 4.67 -3.11
C VAL A 32 7.86 5.59 -4.24
N LEU A 33 7.17 5.53 -5.37
CA LEU A 33 7.46 6.34 -6.53
C LEU A 33 6.70 7.66 -6.45
N LEU A 34 7.41 8.77 -6.70
CA LEU A 34 6.85 10.11 -6.82
C LEU A 34 6.79 10.48 -8.30
N GLY A 35 5.59 10.78 -8.79
CA GLY A 35 5.38 11.30 -10.13
C GLY A 35 5.56 12.82 -10.19
N PHE A 36 5.74 13.34 -11.40
CA PHE A 36 5.95 14.77 -11.66
C PHE A 36 4.75 15.65 -11.28
N LEU A 37 3.56 15.05 -11.17
CA LEU A 37 2.33 15.74 -10.76
C LEU A 37 2.06 15.61 -9.24
N GLY A 38 3.04 15.12 -8.48
CA GLY A 38 2.90 14.89 -7.04
C GLY A 38 2.09 13.64 -6.68
N ASP A 39 1.81 12.77 -7.65
CA ASP A 39 1.20 11.47 -7.42
C ASP A 39 2.19 10.49 -6.77
N VAL A 40 1.65 9.60 -5.94
CA VAL A 40 2.43 8.61 -5.20
C VAL A 40 1.96 7.22 -5.57
N LYS A 41 2.89 6.34 -5.94
CA LYS A 41 2.59 4.94 -6.31
C LYS A 41 3.47 3.97 -5.53
N LEU A 42 2.88 2.83 -5.15
CA LEU A 42 3.62 1.71 -4.59
C LEU A 42 4.28 0.91 -5.72
N ALA A 43 5.49 0.46 -5.49
CA ALA A 43 6.27 -0.33 -6.44
C ALA A 43 6.98 -1.50 -5.74
N ASP A 44 7.56 -2.39 -6.54
CA ASP A 44 8.30 -3.58 -6.08
C ASP A 44 7.46 -4.54 -5.23
N PHE A 45 6.64 -5.33 -5.93
CA PHE A 45 5.85 -6.41 -5.35
C PHE A 45 6.64 -7.74 -5.30
N GLY A 46 7.97 -7.73 -5.44
CA GLY A 46 8.79 -8.94 -5.46
C GLY A 46 8.71 -9.75 -4.16
N ALA A 47 8.46 -9.07 -3.02
CA ALA A 47 8.24 -9.69 -1.71
C ALA A 47 6.75 -9.87 -1.35
N ALA A 48 5.83 -9.48 -2.23
CA ALA A 48 4.40 -9.46 -1.94
C ALA A 48 3.82 -10.87 -1.80
N LYS A 49 2.77 -11.00 -0.99
CA LYS A 49 2.12 -12.27 -0.70
C LYS A 49 0.61 -12.18 -0.92
N ARG A 50 0.02 -13.26 -1.41
CA ARG A 50 -1.44 -13.45 -1.33
C ARG A 50 -1.79 -13.70 0.14
N SER A 51 -2.65 -12.85 0.67
CA SER A 51 -3.22 -13.04 1.98
C SER A 51 -4.17 -14.23 1.96
N PRO A 52 -4.13 -15.13 2.96
CA PRO A 52 -5.23 -16.05 3.17
C PRO A 52 -6.51 -15.25 3.48
N VAL A 53 -7.64 -15.72 2.96
CA VAL A 53 -8.98 -15.09 3.08
C VAL A 53 -9.33 -14.76 4.55
N SER A 54 -8.79 -15.54 5.50
CA SER A 54 -8.97 -15.34 6.93
C SER A 54 -8.39 -14.03 7.47
N PHE A 55 -7.32 -13.48 6.90
CA PHE A 55 -6.67 -12.28 7.44
C PHE A 55 -7.61 -11.05 7.44
N PHE A 56 -8.45 -10.90 6.41
CA PHE A 56 -9.42 -9.79 6.32
C PHE A 56 -10.62 -9.97 7.25
N LEU A 57 -11.00 -11.21 7.55
CA LEU A 57 -12.06 -11.50 8.53
C LEU A 57 -11.67 -11.09 9.96
N PHE A 58 -10.37 -10.96 10.26
CA PHE A 58 -9.85 -10.57 11.58
C PHE A 58 -9.45 -9.09 11.71
N MET A 59 -9.56 -8.27 10.65
CA MET A 59 -9.30 -6.82 10.72
C MET A 59 -10.61 -6.03 10.58
N PRO A 60 -11.47 -5.96 11.63
CA PRO A 60 -12.68 -5.15 11.55
C PRO A 60 -12.32 -3.66 11.42
N GLY A 61 -12.72 -3.04 10.31
CA GLY A 61 -12.60 -1.59 10.09
C GLY A 61 -11.66 -1.14 8.97
N LEU A 62 -11.23 -2.03 8.08
CA LEU A 62 -10.50 -1.71 6.84
C LEU A 62 -11.38 -1.90 5.60
#